data_AF-A0A150TH55-F1
#
_entry.id   AF-A0A150TH55-F1
#
_cell.length_a   1.000
_cell.length_b   1.000
_cell.length_c   1.000
_cell.angle_alpha   90.00
_cell.angle_beta   90.00
_cell.angle_gamma   90.00
#
_symmetry.space_group_name_H-M   'P 1'
#
loop_
_entity.id
_entity.type
_entity.pdbx_description
1 polymer ?
#
loop_
_entity_poly.entity_id
_entity_poly.type
_entity_poly.pdbx_seq_one_letter_code
_entity_poly.pdbx_strand_id
1 'polypeptide(L)'
;GEAGLPEGARAAPRATRVAGPTTYWELTHHGLYQGVTPEYWWGHCNGWAAYVVAEGGGPPLRDIRVRVSGSTLTECASIERGCILFRTADIEALMTEVYHHDSATMSGRRCETREDLVLRDVYGRPVDPACRDLNPGTMHVAMTGLLGLGASSISSASSGRAQRSFVVDYTWHREVWSYPVTSFTIDTMAEVSAQEAARLVCNGGYQGADCYNYVLNPNARRFVRVGARYGMISDEVSAADLLRPPALRNVPILNAELHYVLELDDRLTVLGGEWIKNPALANGVNGKAMHPDYLWIPVRPQGAGEDGDDLGGSGDNPYIAYSRARALLDLSRRR
;
A
#
# COMPACT_ATOMS: atom_id res chain seq x y z
N GLY A 1 -2.84 60.88 -8.42
CA GLY A 1 -1.63 60.20 -7.96
C GLY A 1 -2.06 59.06 -7.08
N GLU A 2 -2.31 57.92 -7.69
CA GLU A 2 -2.44 56.63 -7.02
C GLU A 2 -1.11 56.29 -6.34
N ALA A 3 -1.17 55.80 -5.11
CA ALA A 3 -0.09 55.05 -4.50
C ALA A 3 -0.72 53.76 -3.95
N GLY A 4 -0.44 52.65 -4.65
CA GLY A 4 -1.01 51.34 -4.41
C GLY A 4 -0.60 50.76 -3.06
N LEU A 5 -1.55 50.07 -2.43
CA LEU A 5 -1.30 49.15 -1.34
C LEU A 5 -0.60 47.90 -1.90
N PRO A 6 0.40 47.34 -1.20
CA PRO A 6 1.03 46.10 -1.63
C PRO A 6 0.03 44.95 -1.58
N GLU A 7 -0.16 44.32 -2.74
CA GLU A 7 -0.89 43.08 -2.94
C GLU A 7 -0.12 41.94 -2.23
N GLY A 8 -0.72 41.29 -1.23
CA GLY A 8 -0.04 40.19 -0.54
C GLY A 8 -0.60 39.74 0.81
N ALA A 9 -1.59 40.42 1.39
CA ALA A 9 -2.25 39.95 2.60
C ALA A 9 -3.64 39.38 2.26
N ARG A 10 -3.68 38.14 1.73
CA ARG A 10 -4.88 37.32 1.89
C ARG A 10 -5.10 37.19 3.40
N ALA A 11 -6.13 37.84 3.91
CA ALA A 11 -6.50 37.77 5.32
C ALA A 11 -6.60 36.29 5.73
N ALA A 12 -5.78 35.88 6.70
CA ALA A 12 -5.84 34.53 7.26
C ALA A 12 -7.29 34.24 7.71
N PRO A 13 -7.84 33.04 7.44
CA PRO A 13 -9.17 32.67 7.88
C PRO A 13 -9.29 32.84 9.41
N ARG A 14 -10.49 33.25 9.87
CA ARG A 14 -10.84 33.49 11.28
C ARG A 14 -10.16 32.48 12.24
N ALA A 15 -9.24 32.98 13.05
CA ALA A 15 -8.66 32.42 14.27
C ALA A 15 -8.95 30.93 14.54
N THR A 16 -8.17 30.04 13.94
CA THR A 16 -8.07 28.63 14.36
C THR A 16 -7.25 28.56 15.66
N ARG A 17 -7.81 29.05 16.78
CA ARG A 17 -7.20 28.79 18.09
C ARG A 17 -7.42 27.33 18.42
N VAL A 18 -6.43 26.51 18.14
CA VAL A 18 -6.48 25.06 18.32
C VAL A 18 -5.54 24.58 19.42
N ALA A 19 -5.72 23.32 19.82
CA ALA A 19 -4.93 22.69 20.85
C ALA A 19 -3.51 22.37 20.34
N GLY A 20 -2.64 23.37 20.36
CA GLY A 20 -1.21 23.19 20.10
C GLY A 20 -0.83 23.05 18.63
N PRO A 21 0.47 22.83 18.37
CA PRO A 21 1.05 22.89 17.03
C PRO A 21 0.63 21.72 16.13
N THR A 22 0.44 20.52 16.68
CA THR A 22 -0.01 19.33 15.93
C THR A 22 -1.35 19.57 15.24
N THR A 23 -2.38 19.97 16.00
CA THR A 23 -3.71 20.25 15.43
C THR A 23 -3.70 21.45 14.48
N TYR A 24 -2.85 22.44 14.75
CA TYR A 24 -2.71 23.59 13.86
C TYR A 24 -2.14 23.16 12.50
N TRP A 25 -1.12 22.30 12.50
CA TRP A 25 -0.51 21.77 11.29
C TRP A 25 -1.52 20.96 10.46
N GLU A 26 -2.25 20.02 11.08
CA GLU A 26 -3.28 19.23 10.40
C GLU A 26 -4.34 20.11 9.70
N LEU A 27 -4.87 21.09 10.43
CA LEU A 27 -5.92 21.95 9.88
C LEU A 27 -5.41 22.85 8.76
N THR A 28 -4.11 23.19 8.74
CA THR A 28 -3.53 24.05 7.72
C THR A 28 -3.11 23.30 6.46
N HIS A 29 -2.73 22.02 6.57
CA HIS A 29 -2.21 21.21 5.46
C HIS A 29 -3.24 20.22 4.91
N HIS A 30 -4.06 19.61 5.76
CA HIS A 30 -5.04 18.58 5.39
C HIS A 30 -6.50 19.02 5.57
N GLY A 31 -6.75 20.15 6.24
CA GLY A 31 -8.10 20.67 6.49
C GLY A 31 -8.75 21.44 5.33
N LEU A 32 -10.06 21.60 5.41
CA LEU A 32 -10.91 22.42 4.52
C LEU A 32 -10.66 23.93 4.70
N TYR A 33 -9.45 24.42 4.43
CA TYR A 33 -9.12 25.84 4.58
C TYR A 33 -8.44 26.46 3.35
N GLN A 34 -8.15 25.67 2.32
CA GLN A 34 -7.42 26.15 1.14
C GLN A 34 -8.30 26.50 -0.08
N GLY A 35 -9.62 26.68 0.10
CA GLY A 35 -10.53 27.00 -1.01
C GLY A 35 -10.65 25.90 -2.06
N VAL A 36 -10.13 24.71 -1.75
CA VAL A 36 -10.24 23.47 -2.53
C VAL A 36 -11.12 22.53 -1.72
N THR A 37 -12.14 21.98 -2.36
CA THR A 37 -12.93 20.88 -1.79
C THR A 37 -12.18 19.59 -2.12
N PRO A 38 -11.67 18.85 -1.12
CA PRO A 38 -10.99 17.59 -1.36
C PRO A 38 -11.93 16.60 -2.03
N GLU A 39 -11.41 15.83 -2.99
CA GLU A 39 -12.15 14.71 -3.55
C GLU A 39 -12.32 13.62 -2.48
N TYR A 40 -13.39 12.82 -2.58
CA TYR A 40 -13.76 11.86 -1.54
C TYR A 40 -12.71 10.78 -1.25
N TRP A 41 -11.79 10.55 -2.18
CA TRP A 41 -10.71 9.56 -2.09
C TRP A 41 -9.38 10.16 -1.58
N TRP A 42 -9.30 11.48 -1.38
CA TRP A 42 -8.11 12.12 -0.82
C TRP A 42 -8.00 11.77 0.67
N GLY A 43 -6.90 11.16 1.05
CA GLY A 43 -6.63 10.76 2.43
C GLY A 43 -5.26 10.12 2.60
N HIS A 44 -5.04 9.52 3.77
CA HIS A 44 -3.77 8.92 4.16
C HIS A 44 -3.79 7.39 4.05
N CYS A 45 -4.42 6.84 2.99
CA CYS A 45 -4.49 5.39 2.78
C CYS A 45 -3.09 4.77 2.66
N ASN A 46 -2.13 5.52 2.10
CA ASN A 46 -0.72 5.13 2.03
C ASN A 46 -0.11 5.00 3.43
N GLY A 47 -0.31 6.00 4.31
CA GLY A 47 0.22 6.00 5.67
C GLY A 47 -0.38 4.89 6.53
N TRP A 48 -1.70 4.67 6.42
CA TRP A 48 -2.37 3.56 7.09
C TRP A 48 -1.82 2.21 6.62
N ALA A 49 -1.68 2.02 5.30
CA ALA A 49 -1.19 0.75 4.75
C ALA A 49 0.28 0.49 5.14
N ALA A 50 1.13 1.52 5.11
CA ALA A 50 2.51 1.47 5.58
C ALA A 50 2.58 1.05 7.04
N TYR A 51 1.85 1.75 7.93
CA TYR A 51 1.77 1.44 9.35
C TYR A 51 1.41 -0.03 9.59
N VAL A 52 0.34 -0.51 8.95
CA VAL A 52 -0.15 -1.88 9.11
C VAL A 52 0.90 -2.92 8.70
N VAL A 53 1.63 -2.66 7.63
CA VAL A 53 2.69 -3.55 7.14
C VAL A 53 3.95 -3.48 8.00
N ALA A 54 4.33 -2.29 8.46
CA ALA A 54 5.61 -2.04 9.13
C ALA A 54 5.65 -2.51 10.59
N GLU A 55 4.62 -2.18 11.38
CA GLU A 55 4.74 -2.21 12.84
C GLU A 55 4.71 -3.60 13.47
N GLY A 56 4.26 -4.61 12.71
CA GLY A 56 4.02 -5.95 13.22
C GLY A 56 3.08 -5.96 14.44
N GLY A 57 2.89 -7.12 15.09
CA GLY A 57 2.17 -7.20 16.37
C GLY A 57 0.65 -6.95 16.35
N GLY A 58 0.07 -6.59 15.20
CA GLY A 58 -1.38 -6.41 15.01
C GLY A 58 -1.90 -5.03 15.45
N PRO A 59 -3.19 -4.70 15.25
CA PRO A 59 -3.73 -3.39 15.59
C PRO A 59 -3.70 -3.06 17.11
N PRO A 60 -3.95 -1.81 17.53
CA PRO A 60 -4.23 -1.50 18.94
C PRO A 60 -5.43 -2.31 19.45
N LEU A 61 -5.35 -2.85 20.68
CA LEU A 61 -6.35 -3.81 21.18
C LEU A 61 -7.37 -3.20 22.14
N ARG A 62 -6.99 -2.12 22.84
CA ARG A 62 -7.82 -1.46 23.84
C ARG A 62 -7.50 0.03 23.94
N ASP A 63 -8.48 0.78 24.41
CA ASP A 63 -8.27 2.16 24.85
C ASP A 63 -7.31 2.21 26.04
N ILE A 64 -6.51 3.26 26.09
CA ILE A 64 -5.53 3.49 27.16
C ILE A 64 -5.63 4.91 27.70
N ARG A 65 -5.28 5.09 28.97
CA ARG A 65 -5.04 6.42 29.54
C ARG A 65 -3.57 6.56 29.81
N VAL A 66 -2.96 7.64 29.34
CA VAL A 66 -1.54 7.88 29.55
C VAL A 66 -1.28 9.29 30.03
N ARG A 67 -0.14 9.46 30.69
CA ARG A 67 0.45 10.76 30.99
C ARG A 67 1.93 10.73 30.62
N VAL A 68 2.48 11.91 30.36
CA VAL A 68 3.92 12.08 30.18
C VAL A 68 4.58 12.03 31.56
N SER A 69 5.62 11.20 31.70
CA SER A 69 6.49 11.13 32.86
C SER A 69 7.95 11.23 32.39
N GLY A 70 8.54 12.42 32.53
CA GLY A 70 9.84 12.74 31.93
C GLY A 70 9.78 12.64 30.40
N SER A 71 10.61 11.78 29.81
CA SER A 71 10.64 11.49 28.38
C SER A 71 9.76 10.30 27.96
N THR A 72 9.05 9.67 28.89
CA THR A 72 8.29 8.42 28.64
C THR A 72 6.79 8.59 28.82
N LEU A 73 6.02 7.69 28.23
CA LEU A 73 4.59 7.55 28.49
C LEU A 73 4.34 6.51 29.57
N THR A 74 3.54 6.88 30.58
CA THR A 74 3.10 5.97 31.64
C THR A 74 1.60 5.79 31.55
N GLU A 75 1.16 4.54 31.56
CA GLU A 75 -0.27 4.20 31.64
C GLU A 75 -0.84 4.53 33.01
N CYS A 76 -2.03 5.13 33.02
CA CYS A 76 -2.77 5.47 34.21
C CYS A 76 -3.83 4.41 34.51
N ALA A 77 -4.00 4.06 35.79
CA ALA A 77 -4.99 3.08 36.22
C ALA A 77 -6.44 3.61 36.12
N SER A 78 -6.64 4.93 36.26
CA SER A 78 -7.97 5.52 36.30
C SER A 78 -8.02 6.94 35.71
N ILE A 79 -9.17 7.62 35.86
CA ILE A 79 -9.35 9.02 35.46
C ILE A 79 -8.66 9.90 36.51
N GLU A 80 -7.39 10.21 36.25
CA GLU A 80 -6.54 11.02 37.13
C GLU A 80 -6.14 12.33 36.44
N ARG A 81 -5.77 13.32 37.23
CA ARG A 81 -5.34 14.63 36.71
C ARG A 81 -4.11 14.45 35.80
N GLY A 82 -4.21 14.95 34.57
CA GLY A 82 -3.12 14.89 33.58
C GLY A 82 -3.05 13.57 32.79
N CYS A 83 -3.95 12.62 33.06
CA CYS A 83 -4.10 11.43 32.24
C CYS A 83 -5.08 11.69 31.09
N ILE A 84 -4.65 11.40 29.87
CA ILE A 84 -5.41 11.60 28.63
C ILE A 84 -5.82 10.23 28.08
N LEU A 85 -7.08 10.11 27.69
CA LEU A 85 -7.60 8.92 27.01
C LEU A 85 -7.15 8.96 25.54
N PHE A 86 -6.56 7.85 25.09
CA PHE A 86 -6.38 7.53 23.68
C PHE A 86 -7.22 6.31 23.37
N ARG A 87 -8.15 6.47 22.42
CA ARG A 87 -8.92 5.38 21.86
C ARG A 87 -8.09 4.62 20.84
N THR A 88 -8.50 3.39 20.51
CA THR A 88 -7.83 2.62 19.43
C THR A 88 -7.77 3.40 18.12
N ALA A 89 -8.83 4.15 17.78
CA ALA A 89 -8.87 5.02 16.60
C ALA A 89 -7.86 6.18 16.66
N ASP A 90 -7.67 6.80 17.84
CA ASP A 90 -6.71 7.89 17.99
C ASP A 90 -5.27 7.40 17.75
N ILE A 91 -4.98 6.18 18.23
CA ILE A 91 -3.67 5.54 18.04
C ILE A 91 -3.47 5.20 16.56
N GLU A 92 -4.46 4.61 15.88
CA GLU A 92 -4.38 4.35 14.44
C GLU A 92 -4.19 5.64 13.64
N ALA A 93 -4.91 6.72 13.97
CA ALA A 93 -4.76 8.00 13.29
C ALA A 93 -3.34 8.58 13.44
N LEU A 94 -2.77 8.53 14.65
CA LEU A 94 -1.39 8.98 14.88
C LEU A 94 -0.37 8.14 14.13
N MET A 95 -0.54 6.81 14.12
CA MET A 95 0.36 5.93 13.39
C MET A 95 0.23 6.10 11.88
N THR A 96 -0.98 6.31 11.36
CA THR A 96 -1.22 6.62 9.95
C THR A 96 -0.52 7.91 9.53
N GLU A 97 -0.57 8.95 10.38
CA GLU A 97 0.07 10.23 10.08
C GLU A 97 1.60 10.12 10.06
N VAL A 98 2.20 9.46 11.06
CA VAL A 98 3.65 9.15 11.13
C VAL A 98 4.15 8.36 9.92
N TYR A 99 3.31 7.53 9.32
CA TYR A 99 3.70 6.75 8.14
C TYR A 99 3.27 7.42 6.83
N HIS A 100 2.66 8.60 6.87
CA HIS A 100 2.14 9.27 5.67
C HIS A 100 3.27 9.66 4.70
N HIS A 101 4.44 10.04 5.23
CA HIS A 101 5.60 10.43 4.44
C HIS A 101 6.79 9.49 4.65
N ASP A 102 6.54 8.19 4.82
CA ASP A 102 7.59 7.23 5.12
C ASP A 102 8.54 6.92 3.94
N SER A 103 9.73 6.41 4.25
CA SER A 103 10.61 5.88 3.20
C SER A 103 10.14 4.49 2.79
N ALA A 104 9.79 4.30 1.52
CA ALA A 104 9.37 3.02 0.96
C ALA A 104 10.28 2.52 -0.18
N THR A 105 10.25 1.22 -0.44
CA THR A 105 10.77 0.62 -1.67
C THR A 105 9.62 0.03 -2.48
N MET A 106 9.67 0.17 -3.81
CA MET A 106 8.57 -0.24 -4.68
C MET A 106 9.04 -1.03 -5.90
N SER A 107 8.13 -1.83 -6.46
CA SER A 107 8.28 -2.49 -7.75
C SER A 107 7.01 -2.29 -8.56
N GLY A 108 7.18 -2.01 -9.85
CA GLY A 108 6.11 -1.48 -10.70
C GLY A 108 6.17 0.04 -10.76
N ARG A 109 5.27 0.62 -11.55
CA ARG A 109 5.13 2.07 -11.72
C ARG A 109 3.63 2.36 -11.74
N ARG A 110 3.27 3.64 -11.77
CA ARG A 110 1.89 4.05 -11.95
C ARG A 110 1.60 4.32 -13.42
N CYS A 111 0.47 3.82 -13.92
CA CYS A 111 -0.04 4.16 -15.23
C CYS A 111 -0.94 5.40 -15.16
N GLU A 112 -0.42 6.58 -15.54
CA GLU A 112 -1.22 7.82 -15.58
C GLU A 112 -2.15 7.89 -16.82
N THR A 113 -2.00 6.96 -17.76
CA THR A 113 -2.74 6.97 -19.02
C THR A 113 -4.12 6.34 -18.81
N ARG A 114 -5.18 7.05 -19.21
CA ARG A 114 -6.55 6.53 -19.18
C ARG A 114 -6.63 5.22 -19.99
N GLU A 115 -7.30 4.20 -19.43
CA GLU A 115 -7.30 2.82 -19.95
C GLU A 115 -7.58 2.72 -21.46
N ASP A 116 -8.57 3.45 -21.98
CA ASP A 116 -8.96 3.44 -23.40
C ASP A 116 -7.96 4.14 -24.34
N LEU A 117 -6.97 4.84 -23.78
CA LEU A 117 -5.88 5.48 -24.51
C LEU A 117 -4.56 4.69 -24.41
N VAL A 118 -4.52 3.61 -23.64
CA VAL A 118 -3.31 2.78 -23.48
C VAL A 118 -3.04 2.01 -24.77
N LEU A 119 -1.97 2.38 -25.47
CA LEU A 119 -1.52 1.66 -26.66
C LEU A 119 -1.04 0.26 -26.28
N ARG A 120 -1.49 -0.73 -27.04
CA ARG A 120 -1.17 -2.15 -26.82
C ARG A 120 -0.44 -2.74 -28.02
N ASP A 121 0.49 -3.65 -27.73
CA ASP A 121 1.21 -4.41 -28.76
C ASP A 121 0.34 -5.53 -29.36
N VAL A 122 0.90 -6.29 -30.30
CA VAL A 122 0.18 -7.40 -30.94
C VAL A 122 -0.27 -8.48 -29.96
N TYR A 123 0.37 -8.60 -28.79
CA TYR A 123 -0.04 -9.51 -27.73
C TYR A 123 -1.05 -8.89 -26.75
N GLY A 124 -1.46 -7.63 -26.94
CA GLY A 124 -2.37 -6.94 -26.03
C GLY A 124 -1.70 -6.40 -24.78
N ARG A 125 -0.37 -6.38 -24.72
CA ARG A 125 0.39 -5.80 -23.60
C ARG A 125 0.52 -4.29 -23.80
N PRO A 126 0.43 -3.49 -22.74
CA PRO A 126 0.76 -2.07 -22.82
C PRO A 126 2.17 -1.85 -23.38
N VAL A 127 2.29 -0.91 -24.32
CA VAL A 127 3.57 -0.54 -24.94
C VAL A 127 4.40 0.34 -24.01
N ASP A 128 3.72 1.24 -23.28
CA ASP A 128 4.35 2.07 -22.26
C ASP A 128 4.83 1.18 -21.09
N PRO A 129 6.13 1.18 -20.75
CA PRO A 129 6.64 0.44 -19.60
C PRO A 129 6.02 0.87 -18.27
N ALA A 130 5.54 2.12 -18.14
CA ALA A 130 4.77 2.54 -16.99
C ALA A 130 3.53 1.66 -16.90
N CYS A 131 2.65 1.66 -17.89
CA CYS A 131 1.44 0.85 -17.92
C CYS A 131 1.66 -0.65 -18.12
N ARG A 132 2.89 -1.12 -18.38
CA ARG A 132 3.19 -2.55 -18.29
C ARG A 132 3.35 -3.00 -16.83
N ASP A 133 3.61 -2.03 -15.96
CA ASP A 133 3.43 -2.08 -14.50
C ASP A 133 4.13 -3.28 -13.85
N LEU A 134 3.58 -3.78 -12.74
CA LEU A 134 4.12 -4.90 -11.97
C LEU A 134 4.19 -6.19 -12.80
N ASN A 135 5.41 -6.70 -13.00
CA ASN A 135 5.63 -8.01 -13.62
C ASN A 135 5.02 -9.14 -12.75
N PRO A 136 4.29 -10.12 -13.33
CA PRO A 136 3.68 -11.21 -12.57
C PRO A 136 4.71 -12.14 -11.91
N GLY A 137 5.93 -12.26 -12.46
CA GLY A 137 7.02 -12.96 -11.81
C GLY A 137 7.40 -12.28 -10.48
N THR A 138 7.47 -10.95 -10.46
CA THR A 138 7.70 -10.19 -9.22
C THR A 138 6.55 -10.35 -8.24
N MET A 139 5.30 -10.26 -8.70
CA MET A 139 4.12 -10.48 -7.85
C MET A 139 4.11 -11.91 -7.26
N HIS A 140 4.47 -12.91 -8.05
CA HIS A 140 4.57 -14.30 -7.60
C HIS A 140 5.65 -14.47 -6.52
N VAL A 141 6.82 -13.87 -6.70
CA VAL A 141 7.90 -13.86 -5.71
C VAL A 141 7.48 -13.11 -4.44
N ALA A 142 6.76 -12.00 -4.56
CA ALA A 142 6.23 -11.28 -3.39
C ALA A 142 5.26 -12.15 -2.60
N MET A 143 4.26 -12.76 -3.24
CA MET A 143 3.30 -13.65 -2.59
C MET A 143 3.98 -14.86 -1.95
N THR A 144 4.75 -15.63 -2.72
CA THR A 144 5.33 -16.89 -2.22
C THR A 144 6.54 -16.67 -1.31
N GLY A 145 7.34 -15.65 -1.57
CA GLY A 145 8.56 -15.33 -0.84
C GLY A 145 8.30 -14.50 0.41
N LEU A 146 7.65 -13.34 0.29
CA LEU A 146 7.41 -12.43 1.43
C LEU A 146 6.31 -12.98 2.35
N LEU A 147 5.13 -13.26 1.79
CA LEU A 147 3.98 -13.73 2.57
C LEU A 147 4.05 -15.24 2.89
N GLY A 148 4.56 -16.06 1.97
CA GLY A 148 4.66 -17.50 2.15
C GLY A 148 5.85 -17.92 3.03
N LEU A 149 7.04 -17.93 2.44
CA LEU A 149 8.28 -18.41 3.09
C LEU A 149 8.82 -17.44 4.15
N GLY A 150 8.46 -16.16 4.06
CA GLY A 150 8.98 -15.11 4.92
C GLY A 150 10.36 -14.59 4.49
N ALA A 151 10.62 -13.34 4.85
CA ALA A 151 11.86 -12.61 4.57
C ALA A 151 12.32 -11.80 5.78
N SER A 152 13.62 -11.48 5.81
CA SER A 152 14.16 -10.49 6.75
C SER A 152 13.66 -9.08 6.40
N SER A 153 13.59 -8.20 7.40
CA SER A 153 13.26 -6.79 7.18
C SER A 153 14.33 -6.12 6.32
N ILE A 154 13.91 -5.25 5.41
CA ILE A 154 14.81 -4.43 4.59
C ILE A 154 15.63 -3.48 5.48
N SER A 155 15.01 -2.94 6.54
CA SER A 155 15.69 -2.08 7.52
C SER A 155 16.53 -2.83 8.54
N SER A 156 16.44 -4.16 8.60
CA SER A 156 17.22 -4.98 9.53
C SER A 156 17.42 -6.39 8.96
N ALA A 157 18.49 -6.57 8.19
CA ALA A 157 18.83 -7.87 7.59
C ALA A 157 19.01 -8.99 8.64
N SER A 158 19.34 -8.61 9.88
CA SER A 158 19.46 -9.51 11.04
C SER A 158 18.13 -9.90 11.69
N SER A 159 16.98 -9.36 11.25
CA SER A 159 15.68 -9.53 11.93
C SER A 159 15.09 -10.95 11.93
N GLY A 160 15.83 -11.95 11.42
CA GLY A 160 15.29 -13.26 11.10
C GLY A 160 14.23 -13.22 9.99
N ARG A 161 13.92 -14.39 9.42
CA ARG A 161 12.85 -14.52 8.42
C ARG A 161 11.50 -14.60 9.12
N ALA A 162 10.56 -13.76 8.70
CA ALA A 162 9.17 -13.80 9.12
C ALA A 162 8.28 -13.51 7.92
N GLN A 163 7.01 -13.92 7.97
CA GLN A 163 6.03 -13.54 6.95
C GLN A 163 5.92 -12.01 6.93
N ARG A 164 6.06 -11.43 5.74
CA ARG A 164 5.99 -9.99 5.51
C ARG A 164 4.83 -9.69 4.57
N SER A 165 3.93 -8.85 5.05
CA SER A 165 2.94 -8.20 4.20
C SER A 165 3.63 -7.17 3.30
N PHE A 166 2.93 -6.77 2.26
CA PHE A 166 3.30 -5.69 1.35
C PHE A 166 2.03 -4.96 0.92
N VAL A 167 2.18 -3.75 0.41
CA VAL A 167 1.05 -2.94 -0.05
C VAL A 167 0.95 -3.03 -1.56
N VAL A 168 -0.27 -3.03 -2.09
CA VAL A 168 -0.55 -2.90 -3.52
C VAL A 168 -1.47 -1.72 -3.79
N ASP A 169 -1.33 -1.15 -4.98
CA ASP A 169 -2.40 -0.36 -5.59
C ASP A 169 -3.30 -1.33 -6.38
N TYR A 170 -4.54 -1.50 -5.89
CA TYR A 170 -5.44 -2.52 -6.43
C TYR A 170 -6.07 -2.10 -7.77
N THR A 171 -6.19 -0.79 -8.03
CA THR A 171 -7.02 -0.30 -9.13
C THR A 171 -6.20 0.32 -10.24
N TRP A 172 -6.47 -0.11 -11.48
CA TRP A 172 -6.02 0.57 -12.71
C TRP A 172 -6.86 1.85 -12.92
N HIS A 173 -6.76 2.83 -12.03
CA HIS A 173 -7.57 4.05 -12.08
C HIS A 173 -6.74 5.30 -11.73
N ARG A 174 -7.33 6.48 -11.98
CA ARG A 174 -6.72 7.76 -11.56
C ARG A 174 -6.67 7.89 -10.03
N GLU A 175 -7.54 7.20 -9.32
CA GLU A 175 -7.51 7.15 -7.86
C GLU A 175 -6.43 6.16 -7.41
N VAL A 176 -5.74 6.48 -6.32
CA VAL A 176 -4.73 5.59 -5.72
C VAL A 176 -5.30 5.01 -4.45
N TRP A 177 -5.34 3.69 -4.37
CA TRP A 177 -5.87 2.97 -3.21
C TRP A 177 -4.86 1.95 -2.71
N SER A 178 -4.22 2.30 -1.58
CA SER A 178 -3.19 1.47 -0.95
C SER A 178 -3.80 0.43 -0.02
N TYR A 179 -3.65 -0.86 -0.36
CA TYR A 179 -4.18 -1.96 0.42
C TYR A 179 -3.08 -2.92 0.90
N PRO A 180 -3.00 -3.21 2.22
CA PRO A 180 -2.14 -4.28 2.74
C PRO A 180 -2.59 -5.66 2.25
N VAL A 181 -1.68 -6.40 1.63
CA VAL A 181 -1.91 -7.80 1.23
C VAL A 181 -1.56 -8.72 2.41
N THR A 182 -2.55 -9.49 2.87
CA THR A 182 -2.43 -10.31 4.10
C THR A 182 -2.43 -11.81 3.83
N SER A 183 -2.87 -12.23 2.64
CA SER A 183 -2.96 -13.66 2.30
C SER A 183 -2.84 -13.88 0.80
N PHE A 184 -2.53 -15.12 0.42
CA PHE A 184 -2.61 -15.56 -0.97
C PHE A 184 -2.96 -17.06 -1.04
N THR A 185 -3.48 -17.48 -2.18
CA THR A 185 -3.65 -18.88 -2.56
C THR A 185 -3.15 -19.10 -3.98
N ILE A 186 -2.53 -20.24 -4.22
CA ILE A 186 -2.23 -20.73 -5.57
C ILE A 186 -3.22 -21.84 -5.87
N ASP A 187 -4.25 -21.51 -6.65
CA ASP A 187 -5.34 -22.43 -6.96
C ASP A 187 -4.95 -23.36 -8.12
N THR A 188 -4.01 -22.95 -8.97
CA THR A 188 -3.47 -23.76 -10.07
C THR A 188 -2.01 -23.43 -10.30
N MET A 189 -1.19 -24.46 -10.47
CA MET A 189 0.20 -24.35 -10.91
C MET A 189 0.52 -25.55 -11.80
N ALA A 190 0.70 -25.31 -13.10
CA ALA A 190 0.89 -26.37 -14.09
C ALA A 190 1.98 -25.99 -15.08
N GLU A 191 2.98 -26.86 -15.23
CA GLU A 191 3.97 -26.70 -16.30
C GLU A 191 3.28 -26.86 -17.66
N VAL A 192 3.64 -25.98 -18.59
CA VAL A 192 3.09 -25.93 -19.95
C VAL A 192 4.24 -25.85 -20.95
N SER A 193 3.99 -26.29 -22.18
CA SER A 193 4.96 -26.12 -23.27
C SER A 193 5.12 -24.65 -23.65
N ALA A 194 6.22 -24.30 -24.30
CA ALA A 194 6.42 -22.95 -24.86
C ALA A 194 5.29 -22.55 -25.82
N GLN A 195 4.80 -23.51 -26.61
CA GLN A 195 3.67 -23.30 -27.52
C GLN A 195 2.38 -22.98 -26.77
N GLU A 196 2.07 -23.73 -25.71
CA GLU A 196 0.87 -23.47 -24.90
C GLU A 196 1.00 -22.15 -24.14
N ALA A 197 2.19 -21.82 -23.63
CA ALA A 197 2.47 -20.51 -23.05
C ALA A 197 2.21 -19.37 -24.06
N ALA A 198 2.67 -19.51 -25.30
CA ALA A 198 2.44 -18.52 -26.36
C ALA A 198 0.94 -18.38 -26.65
N ARG A 199 0.21 -19.49 -26.72
CA ARG A 199 -1.25 -19.50 -26.90
C ARG A 199 -2.00 -18.83 -25.75
N LEU A 200 -1.60 -19.07 -24.51
CA LEU A 200 -2.20 -18.45 -23.32
C LEU A 200 -1.99 -16.94 -23.31
N VAL A 201 -0.78 -16.48 -23.64
CA VAL A 201 -0.49 -15.03 -23.75
C VAL A 201 -1.24 -14.43 -24.94
N CYS A 202 -1.41 -15.16 -26.05
CA CYS A 202 -2.21 -14.73 -27.18
C CYS A 202 -3.72 -14.62 -26.91
N ASN A 203 -4.26 -15.24 -25.86
CA ASN A 203 -5.67 -15.16 -25.49
C ASN A 203 -6.08 -13.81 -24.87
N GLY A 204 -5.46 -12.74 -25.40
CA GLY A 204 -5.68 -11.32 -25.20
C GLY A 204 -4.94 -10.48 -26.26
N GLY A 205 -4.35 -11.12 -27.28
CA GLY A 205 -3.65 -10.50 -28.39
C GLY A 205 -4.53 -10.28 -29.61
N TYR A 206 -4.02 -9.51 -30.56
CA TYR A 206 -4.71 -9.07 -31.76
C TYR A 206 -4.14 -9.76 -33.01
N GLN A 207 -4.71 -9.45 -34.17
CA GLN A 207 -4.22 -9.96 -35.45
C GLN A 207 -2.72 -9.68 -35.62
N GLY A 208 -1.93 -10.73 -35.85
CA GLY A 208 -0.47 -10.63 -36.06
C GLY A 208 0.41 -11.15 -34.91
N ALA A 209 -0.17 -11.58 -33.78
CA ALA A 209 0.59 -12.23 -32.71
C ALA A 209 1.09 -13.64 -33.12
N ASP A 210 2.32 -14.01 -32.74
CA ASP A 210 2.79 -15.38 -32.85
C ASP A 210 2.30 -16.19 -31.63
N CYS A 211 1.27 -17.00 -31.85
CA CYS A 211 0.64 -17.81 -30.82
C CYS A 211 1.20 -19.23 -30.74
N TYR A 212 2.27 -19.52 -31.48
CA TYR A 212 2.89 -20.84 -31.57
C TYR A 212 4.31 -20.83 -31.01
N ASN A 213 5.07 -19.75 -31.22
CA ASN A 213 6.41 -19.60 -30.69
C ASN A 213 6.43 -18.57 -29.56
N TYR A 214 6.96 -18.95 -28.41
CA TYR A 214 7.13 -18.01 -27.30
C TYR A 214 8.34 -17.11 -27.56
N VAL A 215 8.11 -15.82 -27.80
CA VAL A 215 9.16 -14.86 -28.18
C VAL A 215 9.42 -13.77 -27.14
N LEU A 216 8.68 -13.77 -26.03
CA LEU A 216 8.64 -12.63 -25.10
C LEU A 216 9.85 -12.60 -24.15
N ASN A 217 10.43 -13.76 -23.88
CA ASN A 217 11.66 -13.89 -23.13
C ASN A 217 12.55 -14.99 -23.74
N PRO A 218 13.63 -14.65 -24.46
CA PRO A 218 14.51 -15.63 -25.10
C PRO A 218 15.34 -16.44 -24.11
N ASN A 219 15.40 -16.03 -22.84
CA ASN A 219 16.10 -16.76 -21.78
C ASN A 219 15.20 -17.76 -21.05
N ALA A 220 13.88 -17.66 -21.22
CA ALA A 220 12.95 -18.64 -20.66
C ALA A 220 13.16 -20.02 -21.30
N ARG A 221 13.17 -21.05 -20.46
CA ARG A 221 13.32 -22.45 -20.86
C ARG A 221 12.12 -23.29 -20.45
N ARG A 222 11.46 -22.93 -19.36
CA ARG A 222 10.28 -23.61 -18.83
C ARG A 222 9.20 -22.59 -18.52
N PHE A 223 7.94 -23.03 -18.65
CA PHE A 223 6.78 -22.18 -18.49
C PHE A 223 5.80 -22.82 -17.53
N VAL A 224 5.25 -22.04 -16.61
CA VAL A 224 4.26 -22.51 -15.64
C VAL A 224 3.05 -21.61 -15.69
N ARG A 225 1.89 -22.16 -16.03
CA ARG A 225 0.61 -21.47 -15.87
C ARG A 225 0.26 -21.44 -14.39
N VAL A 226 -0.08 -20.26 -13.90
CA VAL A 226 -0.51 -20.02 -12.53
C VAL A 226 -1.88 -19.35 -12.51
N GLY A 227 -2.77 -19.90 -11.68
CA GLY A 227 -4.00 -19.25 -11.24
C GLY A 227 -3.91 -19.04 -9.74
N ALA A 228 -4.04 -17.79 -9.29
CA ALA A 228 -3.81 -17.41 -7.90
C ALA A 228 -4.84 -16.38 -7.44
N ARG A 229 -4.95 -16.21 -6.13
CA ARG A 229 -5.65 -15.10 -5.50
C ARG A 229 -4.80 -14.49 -4.41
N TYR A 230 -4.93 -13.19 -4.20
CA TYR A 230 -4.41 -12.53 -3.01
C TYR A 230 -5.53 -11.82 -2.27
N GLY A 231 -5.40 -11.78 -0.94
CA GLY A 231 -6.36 -11.17 -0.04
C GLY A 231 -5.81 -9.88 0.54
N MET A 232 -6.60 -8.83 0.46
CA MET A 232 -6.34 -7.50 1.00
C MET A 232 -7.30 -7.18 2.14
N ILE A 233 -6.88 -6.28 3.02
CA ILE A 233 -7.75 -5.67 4.02
C ILE A 233 -7.96 -4.19 3.68
N SER A 234 -9.12 -3.66 4.02
CA SER A 234 -9.46 -2.23 3.95
C SER A 234 -9.68 -1.69 5.37
N ASP A 235 -9.54 -0.38 5.57
CA ASP A 235 -10.01 0.30 6.78
C ASP A 235 -11.31 1.07 6.58
N GLU A 236 -11.95 0.93 5.42
CA GLU A 236 -13.24 1.54 5.12
C GLU A 236 -14.33 0.98 6.05
N VAL A 237 -14.56 1.69 7.15
CA VAL A 237 -15.57 1.36 8.15
C VAL A 237 -16.39 2.58 8.51
N SER A 238 -17.55 2.38 9.12
CA SER A 238 -18.37 3.49 9.58
C SER A 238 -17.68 4.25 10.73
N ALA A 239 -18.01 5.53 10.90
CA ALA A 239 -17.52 6.31 12.03
C ALA A 239 -17.85 5.67 13.40
N ALA A 240 -18.96 4.94 13.50
CA ALA A 240 -19.31 4.19 14.70
C ALA A 240 -18.38 2.98 14.93
N ASP A 241 -17.96 2.32 13.86
CA ASP A 241 -17.08 1.16 13.93
C ASP A 241 -15.62 1.52 14.20
N LEU A 242 -15.18 2.71 13.77
CA LEU A 242 -13.85 3.24 14.12
C LEU A 242 -13.67 3.29 15.65
N LEU A 243 -14.73 3.60 16.41
CA LEU A 243 -14.69 3.65 17.87
C LEU A 243 -14.60 2.28 18.55
N ARG A 244 -14.62 1.19 17.79
CA ARG A 244 -14.40 -0.16 18.30
C ARG A 244 -12.96 -0.58 18.04
N PRO A 245 -12.38 -1.45 18.89
CA PRO A 245 -11.12 -2.12 18.59
C PRO A 245 -11.16 -2.75 17.18
N PRO A 246 -10.08 -2.68 16.40
CA PRO A 246 -10.06 -3.15 15.01
C PRO A 246 -10.50 -4.60 14.83
N ALA A 247 -10.17 -5.48 15.77
CA ALA A 247 -10.61 -6.88 15.76
C ALA A 247 -12.13 -7.07 15.80
N LEU A 248 -12.89 -6.07 16.24
CA LEU A 248 -14.35 -6.10 16.33
C LEU A 248 -15.04 -5.40 15.15
N ARG A 249 -14.27 -4.86 14.19
CA ARG A 249 -14.82 -4.15 13.03
C ARG A 249 -15.38 -5.09 11.96
N ASN A 250 -15.00 -6.38 11.98
CA ASN A 250 -15.45 -7.42 11.03
C ASN A 250 -15.26 -7.03 9.56
N VAL A 251 -14.13 -6.41 9.22
CA VAL A 251 -13.86 -6.01 7.83
C VAL A 251 -13.57 -7.24 6.97
N PRO A 252 -14.31 -7.46 5.87
CA PRO A 252 -14.07 -8.59 4.98
C PRO A 252 -12.71 -8.49 4.28
N ILE A 253 -12.08 -9.64 4.04
CA ILE A 253 -10.91 -9.73 3.15
C ILE A 253 -11.39 -9.57 1.70
N LEU A 254 -10.88 -8.55 1.02
CA LEU A 254 -11.08 -8.33 -0.40
C LEU A 254 -10.16 -9.25 -1.19
N ASN A 255 -10.69 -10.05 -2.10
CA ASN A 255 -9.90 -11.02 -2.86
C ASN A 255 -9.78 -10.57 -4.32
N ALA A 256 -8.57 -10.65 -4.84
CA ALA A 256 -8.26 -10.34 -6.24
C ALA A 256 -7.68 -11.57 -6.94
N GLU A 257 -8.23 -11.87 -8.11
CA GLU A 257 -7.86 -13.02 -8.94
C GLU A 257 -6.72 -12.65 -9.89
N LEU A 258 -5.73 -13.55 -10.01
CA LEU A 258 -4.55 -13.39 -10.85
C LEU A 258 -4.35 -14.61 -11.75
N HIS A 259 -4.06 -14.36 -13.03
CA HIS A 259 -3.66 -15.40 -13.98
C HIS A 259 -2.45 -14.97 -14.77
N TYR A 260 -1.44 -15.82 -14.83
CA TYR A 260 -0.19 -15.52 -15.51
C TYR A 260 0.53 -16.79 -15.94
N VAL A 261 1.47 -16.63 -16.86
CA VAL A 261 2.49 -17.61 -17.17
C VAL A 261 3.81 -17.14 -16.55
N LEU A 262 4.43 -17.95 -15.71
CA LEU A 262 5.80 -17.73 -15.25
C LEU A 262 6.80 -18.18 -16.30
N GLU A 263 7.86 -17.40 -16.43
CA GLU A 263 9.02 -17.68 -17.25
C GLU A 263 10.16 -18.14 -16.34
N LEU A 264 10.64 -19.37 -16.52
CA LEU A 264 11.66 -19.97 -15.68
C LEU A 264 12.90 -20.38 -16.50
N ASP A 265 14.06 -20.38 -15.87
CA ASP A 265 15.25 -21.05 -16.41
C ASP A 265 15.21 -22.58 -16.19
N ASP A 266 16.24 -23.29 -16.65
CA ASP A 266 16.37 -24.76 -16.47
C ASP A 266 16.48 -25.20 -15.00
N ARG A 267 16.82 -24.26 -14.10
CA ARG A 267 16.96 -24.49 -12.66
C ARG A 267 15.72 -24.09 -11.86
N LEU A 268 14.61 -23.79 -12.54
CA LEU A 268 13.36 -23.31 -11.93
C LEU A 268 13.47 -21.93 -11.26
N THR A 269 14.48 -21.14 -11.61
CA THR A 269 14.58 -19.74 -11.18
C THR A 269 13.54 -18.93 -11.94
N VAL A 270 12.75 -18.12 -11.22
CA VAL A 270 11.81 -17.17 -11.84
C VAL A 270 12.60 -16.07 -12.52
N LEU A 271 12.46 -15.97 -13.85
CA LEU A 271 13.04 -14.90 -14.66
C LEU A 271 12.06 -13.75 -14.90
N GLY A 272 10.76 -14.05 -14.84
CA GLY A 272 9.69 -13.12 -15.13
C GLY A 272 8.37 -13.84 -15.33
N GLY A 273 7.50 -13.23 -16.11
CA GLY A 273 6.22 -13.79 -16.50
C GLY A 273 5.39 -12.82 -17.31
N GLU A 274 4.27 -13.33 -17.81
CA GLU A 274 3.30 -12.59 -18.61
C GLU A 274 1.89 -12.79 -18.06
N TRP A 275 1.18 -11.69 -17.84
CA TRP A 275 -0.21 -11.73 -17.43
C TRP A 275 -1.07 -12.34 -18.53
N ILE A 276 -2.09 -13.12 -18.16
CA ILE A 276 -3.01 -13.73 -19.12
C ILE A 276 -4.46 -13.52 -18.68
N LYS A 277 -5.38 -13.70 -19.63
CA LYS A 277 -6.79 -13.86 -19.31
C LYS A 277 -7.01 -15.22 -18.66
N ASN A 278 -7.89 -15.29 -17.65
CA ASN A 278 -8.33 -16.54 -17.06
C ASN A 278 -8.82 -17.48 -18.18
N PRO A 279 -8.10 -18.58 -18.48
CA PRO A 279 -8.40 -19.41 -19.64
C PRO A 279 -9.53 -20.41 -19.39
N ALA A 280 -10.03 -20.51 -18.15
CA ALA A 280 -11.15 -21.39 -17.80
C ALA A 280 -12.52 -20.79 -18.17
N LEU A 281 -12.60 -19.47 -18.41
CA LEU A 281 -13.86 -18.76 -18.62
C LEU A 281 -13.78 -17.89 -19.89
N ALA A 282 -14.81 -17.97 -20.74
CA ALA A 282 -14.88 -17.17 -21.97
C ALA A 282 -14.80 -15.65 -21.69
N ASN A 283 -15.37 -15.21 -20.57
CA ASN A 283 -15.31 -13.83 -20.07
C ASN A 283 -14.54 -13.74 -18.73
N GLY A 284 -13.50 -14.56 -18.58
CA GLY A 284 -12.66 -14.55 -17.38
C GLY A 284 -11.88 -13.25 -17.21
N VAL A 285 -11.43 -12.99 -15.97
CA VAL A 285 -10.58 -11.85 -15.60
C VAL A 285 -9.40 -11.73 -16.58
N ASN A 286 -9.25 -10.55 -17.19
CA ASN A 286 -8.13 -10.28 -18.07
C ASN A 286 -6.98 -9.67 -17.28
N GLY A 287 -6.01 -10.49 -16.88
CA GLY A 287 -4.84 -10.05 -16.14
C GLY A 287 -3.95 -9.06 -16.89
N LYS A 288 -4.18 -8.76 -18.18
CA LYS A 288 -3.45 -7.70 -18.91
C LYS A 288 -4.05 -6.30 -18.76
N ALA A 289 -5.18 -6.23 -18.07
CA ALA A 289 -5.91 -5.00 -17.77
C ALA A 289 -6.27 -4.91 -16.27
N MET A 290 -6.41 -6.06 -15.60
CA MET A 290 -6.76 -6.15 -14.18
C MET A 290 -5.65 -6.87 -13.42
N HIS A 291 -4.63 -6.11 -13.05
CA HIS A 291 -3.56 -6.51 -12.13
C HIS A 291 -3.12 -5.27 -11.33
N PRO A 292 -2.41 -5.43 -10.19
CA PRO A 292 -1.87 -4.28 -9.48
C PRO A 292 -0.89 -3.46 -10.33
N ASP A 293 -0.93 -2.14 -10.21
CA ASP A 293 0.01 -1.24 -10.88
C ASP A 293 1.43 -1.41 -10.29
N TYR A 294 1.51 -1.39 -8.96
CA TYR A 294 2.76 -1.56 -8.22
C TYR A 294 2.51 -2.22 -6.87
N LEU A 295 3.59 -2.75 -6.32
CA LEU A 295 3.68 -3.16 -4.93
C LEU A 295 4.79 -2.37 -4.23
N TRP A 296 4.66 -2.18 -2.92
CA TRP A 296 5.67 -1.51 -2.14
C TRP A 296 5.70 -1.98 -0.69
N ILE A 297 6.82 -1.72 -0.02
CA ILE A 297 7.06 -2.06 1.37
C ILE A 297 7.69 -0.85 2.07
N PRO A 298 7.17 -0.46 3.25
CA PRO A 298 7.80 0.57 4.08
C PRO A 298 9.17 0.09 4.57
N VAL A 299 10.17 0.95 4.46
CA VAL A 299 11.54 0.67 4.94
C VAL A 299 11.72 1.18 6.35
N ARG A 300 11.30 2.41 6.61
CA ARG A 300 11.42 3.08 7.90
C ARG A 300 10.38 4.22 8.01
N PRO A 301 9.91 4.54 9.22
CA PRO A 301 8.92 5.59 9.47
C PRO A 301 9.56 6.98 9.44
N GLN A 302 10.44 7.23 8.46
CA GLN A 302 11.07 8.53 8.26
C GLN A 302 11.17 8.76 6.75
N GLY A 303 10.61 9.86 6.30
CA GLY A 303 10.78 10.47 5.01
C GLY A 303 12.03 11.34 4.87
N ALA A 304 12.01 12.14 3.81
CA ALA A 304 13.12 13.01 3.46
C ALA A 304 13.04 14.33 4.26
N GLY A 305 14.04 14.59 5.10
CA GLY A 305 14.16 15.86 5.84
C GLY A 305 13.72 15.80 7.30
N GLU A 306 13.20 14.66 7.77
CA GLU A 306 12.94 14.40 9.19
C GLU A 306 14.19 13.88 9.93
N ASP A 307 14.13 13.98 11.26
CA ASP A 307 15.12 13.39 12.17
C ASP A 307 14.82 11.91 12.50
N GLY A 308 15.57 11.34 13.44
CA GLY A 308 15.45 9.91 13.79
C GLY A 308 14.17 9.54 14.55
N ASP A 309 13.37 10.50 15.00
CA ASP A 309 12.10 10.29 15.69
C ASP A 309 10.91 10.81 14.87
N ASP A 310 11.10 10.96 13.56
CA ASP A 310 10.07 11.43 12.61
C ASP A 310 9.59 12.86 12.91
N LEU A 311 10.51 13.71 13.37
CA LEU A 311 10.24 15.12 13.62
C LEU A 311 10.95 16.02 12.61
N GLY A 312 10.37 17.20 12.37
CA GLY A 312 10.87 18.12 11.34
C GLY A 312 10.27 17.81 9.97
N GLY A 313 10.95 18.21 8.90
CA GLY A 313 10.40 18.06 7.55
C GLY A 313 9.13 18.88 7.29
N SER A 314 8.44 18.52 6.21
CA SER A 314 7.16 19.12 5.82
C SER A 314 6.26 18.17 5.02
N GLY A 315 6.59 16.87 4.99
CA GLY A 315 5.83 15.87 4.24
C GLY A 315 4.64 15.30 5.03
N ASP A 316 4.77 15.26 6.35
CA ASP A 316 3.77 14.88 7.34
C ASP A 316 3.84 15.82 8.56
N ASN A 317 3.07 15.51 9.61
CA ASN A 317 2.98 16.34 10.79
C ASN A 317 4.28 16.36 11.63
N PRO A 318 5.06 17.46 11.62
CA PRO A 318 6.40 17.51 12.20
C PRO A 318 6.42 17.54 13.74
N TYR A 319 5.24 17.42 14.36
CA TYR A 319 5.04 17.49 15.81
C TYR A 319 4.61 16.14 16.41
N ILE A 320 4.46 15.08 15.59
CA ILE A 320 4.11 13.75 16.05
C ILE A 320 5.37 12.88 16.07
N ALA A 321 5.91 12.63 17.26
CA ALA A 321 7.09 11.79 17.41
C ALA A 321 6.77 10.31 17.22
N TYR A 322 7.51 9.62 16.33
CA TYR A 322 7.42 8.18 16.10
C TYR A 322 7.45 7.38 17.42
N SER A 323 8.45 7.65 18.27
CA SER A 323 8.68 6.94 19.53
C SER A 323 7.48 7.03 20.49
N ARG A 324 6.76 8.16 20.47
CA ARG A 324 5.58 8.37 21.32
C ARG A 324 4.35 7.68 20.75
N ALA A 325 4.13 7.78 19.43
CA ALA A 325 3.04 7.07 18.77
C ALA A 325 3.22 5.55 18.94
N ARG A 326 4.44 5.04 18.73
CA ARG A 326 4.80 3.64 18.96
C ARG A 326 4.61 3.22 20.42
N ALA A 327 4.97 4.06 21.40
CA ALA A 327 4.74 3.76 22.81
C ALA A 327 3.24 3.66 23.16
N LEU A 328 2.38 4.50 22.58
CA LEU A 328 0.92 4.37 22.72
C LEU A 328 0.43 3.04 22.15
N LEU A 329 0.88 2.69 20.95
CA LEU A 329 0.55 1.44 20.29
C LEU A 329 0.96 0.23 21.12
N ASP A 330 2.19 0.20 21.62
CA ASP A 330 2.69 -0.90 22.45
C ASP A 330 1.95 -1.00 23.78
N LEU A 331 1.59 0.11 24.43
CA LEU A 331 0.75 0.12 25.62
C LEU A 331 -0.65 -0.46 25.34
N SER A 332 -1.26 -0.06 24.23
CA SER A 332 -2.60 -0.54 23.83
C SER A 332 -2.66 -2.03 23.49
N ARG A 333 -1.51 -2.68 23.25
CA ARG A 333 -1.39 -4.11 22.97
C ARG A 333 -1.11 -4.95 24.22
N ARG A 334 -0.82 -4.32 25.37
CA ARG A 334 -0.59 -5.05 26.63
C ARG A 334 -1.90 -5.68 27.11
N ARG A 335 -1.80 -6.93 27.56
CA ARG A 335 -2.87 -7.65 28.25
C ARG A 335 -3.05 -7.12 29.66
#